data_AF-B0NC58-F1
#
_entry.id   AF-B0NC58-F1
#
_cell.length_a   1.000
_cell.length_b   1.000
_cell.length_c   1.000
_cell.angle_alpha   90.00
_cell.angle_beta   90.00
_cell.angle_gamma   90.00
#
_symmetry.space_group_name_H-M   'P 1'
#
loop_
_entity.id
_entity.type
_entity.pdbx_description
1 polymer ?
#
loop_
_entity_poly.entity_id
_entity_poly.type
_entity_poly.pdbx_seq_one_letter_code
_entity_poly.pdbx_strand_id
1 'polypeptide(L)' 'MNPEYTCTLGAYQTASGITDILVHVIERYFTNTRHVETTDRVCEAIMTSVITEASKVMANLQDYETRANIM' A
#
# COMPACT_ATOMS: atom_id res chain seq x y z
N MET A 1 -3.20 8.69 12.01
CA MET A 1 -1.89 8.00 11.92
C MET A 1 -0.84 9.04 11.53
N ASN A 2 0.41 8.98 12.03
CA ASN A 2 1.49 9.94 11.67
C ASN A 2 2.56 9.25 10.79
N PRO A 3 2.66 9.59 9.49
CA PRO A 3 3.64 9.01 8.56
C PRO A 3 5.09 9.24 8.94
N GLU A 4 5.39 10.31 9.68
CA GLU A 4 6.76 10.67 10.08
C GLU A 4 7.45 9.53 10.86
N TYR A 5 6.69 8.80 11.67
CA TYR A 5 7.24 7.66 12.42
C TYR A 5 7.67 6.50 11.53
N THR A 6 7.16 6.44 10.30
CA THR A 6 7.53 5.40 9.32
C THR A 6 8.74 5.79 8.47
N CYS A 7 9.16 7.07 8.47
CA CYS A 7 10.37 7.54 7.76
C CYS A 7 11.67 6.98 8.34
N THR A 8 11.65 6.43 9.56
CA THR A 8 12.80 5.79 10.21
C THR A 8 12.95 4.31 9.86
N LEU A 9 11.98 3.72 9.15
CA LEU A 9 12.01 2.31 8.77
C LEU A 9 13.03 2.05 7.65
N GLY A 10 13.77 0.95 7.78
CA GLY A 10 14.68 0.48 6.74
C GLY A 10 13.96 -0.01 5.48
N ALA A 11 14.73 -0.16 4.39
CA ALA A 11 14.23 -0.62 3.09
C ALA A 11 13.51 -1.97 3.16
N TYR A 12 14.09 -2.93 3.89
CA TYR A 12 13.51 -4.27 4.03
C TYR A 12 12.14 -4.23 4.69
N GLN A 13 12.01 -3.56 5.84
CA GLN A 13 10.73 -3.47 6.55
C GLN A 13 9.69 -2.66 5.75
N THR A 14 10.13 -1.62 5.04
CA THR A 14 9.27 -0.85 4.14
C THR A 14 8.72 -1.74 3.02
N ALA A 15 9.58 -2.52 2.34
CA ALA A 15 9.16 -3.44 1.30
C ALA A 15 8.24 -4.56 1.84
N SER A 16 8.53 -5.10 3.03
CA SER A 16 7.68 -6.09 3.68
C SER A 16 6.28 -5.52 3.96
N GLY A 17 6.19 -4.31 4.51
CA GLY A 17 4.90 -3.65 4.77
C GLY A 17 4.10 -3.37 3.51
N ILE A 18 4.75 -2.88 2.44
CA ILE A 18 4.11 -2.68 1.13
C ILE A 18 3.55 -4.01 0.59
N THR A 19 4.34 -5.08 0.69
CA THR A 19 3.93 -6.41 0.21
C THR A 19 2.76 -6.93 1.03
N ASP A 20 2.78 -6.76 2.35
CA ASP A 20 1.72 -7.16 3.26
C ASP A 20 0.40 -6.42 2.96
N ILE A 21 0.46 -5.10 2.73
CA ILE A 21 -0.69 -4.30 2.28
C ILE A 21 -1.28 -4.87 1.00
N LEU A 22 -0.45 -5.14 -0.02
CA LEU A 22 -0.92 -5.69 -1.29
C LEU A 22 -1.57 -7.06 -1.11
N VAL A 23 -0.93 -7.98 -0.38
CA VAL A 23 -1.47 -9.32 -0.15
C VAL A 23 -2.81 -9.25 0.58
N HIS A 24 -2.95 -8.42 1.62
CA HIS A 24 -4.21 -8.25 2.34
C HIS A 24 -5.36 -7.70 1.49
N VAL A 25 -5.05 -6.84 0.50
CA VAL A 25 -6.04 -6.34 -0.46
C VAL A 25 -6.39 -7.42 -1.49
N ILE A 26 -5.38 -8.15 -1.99
CA ILE A 26 -5.55 -9.26 -2.95
C ILE A 26 -6.42 -10.37 -2.35
N GLU A 27 -6.21 -10.73 -1.08
CA GLU A 27 -7.02 -11.72 -0.34
C GLU A 27 -8.51 -11.35 -0.30
N ARG A 28 -8.82 -10.04 -0.28
CA ARG A 28 -10.20 -9.54 -0.30
C ARG A 28 -10.76 -9.44 -1.71
N TYR A 29 -9.92 -9.05 -2.66
CA TYR A 29 -10.30 -8.85 -4.06
C TYR A 29 -10.64 -10.17 -4.76
N PHE A 30 -9.81 -11.20 -4.59
CA PHE A 30 -10.10 -12.52 -5.15
C PHE A 30 -11.06 -13.30 -4.26
N THR A 31 -12.34 -12.97 -4.39
CA THR A 31 -13.44 -13.58 -3.64
C THR A 31 -14.51 -14.18 -4.54
N ASN A 32 -15.30 -15.10 -4.01
CA ASN A 32 -16.47 -15.69 -4.69
C ASN A 32 -17.76 -14.87 -4.49
N THR A 33 -17.72 -13.82 -3.67
CA THR A 33 -18.87 -12.96 -3.40
C THR A 33 -19.21 -12.16 -4.65
N ARG A 34 -20.48 -12.21 -5.08
CA ARG A 34 -20.97 -11.51 -6.28
C ARG A 34 -21.54 -10.14 -5.92
N HIS A 35 -21.60 -9.26 -6.92
CA HIS A 35 -22.23 -7.93 -6.83
C HIS A 35 -21.57 -6.98 -5.81
N VAL A 36 -20.23 -7.00 -5.76
CA VAL A 36 -19.41 -6.19 -4.85
C VAL A 36 -18.59 -5.11 -5.58
N GLU A 37 -19.13 -4.58 -6.68
CA GLU A 37 -18.43 -3.63 -7.59
C GLU A 37 -17.75 -2.48 -6.84
N THR A 38 -18.40 -1.87 -5.84
CA THR A 38 -17.80 -0.78 -5.05
C THR A 38 -16.52 -1.23 -4.34
N THR A 39 -16.54 -2.41 -3.74
CA THR A 39 -15.38 -2.97 -3.05
C THR A 39 -14.28 -3.32 -4.03
N ASP A 40 -14.62 -3.90 -5.18
CA ASP A 40 -13.66 -4.24 -6.24
C ASP A 40 -12.90 -3.00 -6.71
N ARG A 41 -13.63 -1.90 -6.98
CA ARG A 41 -13.02 -0.61 -7.39
C ARG A 41 -12.15 0.01 -6.31
N VAL A 42 -12.54 -0.10 -5.05
CA VAL A 42 -11.72 0.37 -3.92
C VAL A 42 -10.42 -0.46 -3.83
N CYS A 43 -10.51 -1.80 -3.94
CA CYS A 43 -9.34 -2.67 -3.95
C CYS A 43 -8.39 -2.35 -5.11
N GLU A 44 -8.90 -2.18 -6.33
CA GLU A 44 -8.12 -1.81 -7.52
C GLU A 44 -7.38 -0.48 -7.34
N ALA A 45 -8.07 0.53 -6.80
CA ALA A 45 -7.49 1.83 -6.54
C ALA A 45 -6.38 1.76 -5.47
N ILE A 46 -6.60 1.00 -4.39
CA ILE A 46 -5.59 0.79 -3.35
C ILE A 46 -4.35 0.10 -3.93
N MET A 47 -4.51 -1.02 -4.65
CA MET A 47 -3.38 -1.75 -5.23
C MET A 47 -2.56 -0.86 -6.17
N THR A 48 -3.23 -0.12 -7.07
CA THR A 48 -2.56 0.76 -8.04
C THR A 48 -1.81 1.90 -7.34
N SER A 49 -2.41 2.47 -6.29
CA SER A 49 -1.79 3.54 -5.50
C SER A 49 -0.55 3.02 -4.77
N VAL A 50 -0.67 1.90 -4.06
CA VAL A 50 0.45 1.29 -3.32
C VAL A 50 1.60 0.90 -4.25
N ILE A 51 1.32 0.32 -5.42
CA ILE A 51 2.36 -0.03 -6.41
C ILE A 51 3.09 1.24 -6.90
N THR A 52 2.34 2.33 -7.14
CA THR A 52 2.92 3.60 -7.59
C THR A 52 3.84 4.18 -6.53
N GLU A 53 3.36 4.29 -5.29
CA GLU A 53 4.11 4.88 -4.16
C GLU A 53 5.27 3.99 -3.70
N ALA A 54 5.15 2.66 -3.86
CA ALA A 54 6.22 1.71 -3.53
C ALA A 54 7.52 2.04 -4.28
N SER A 55 7.43 2.36 -5.57
CA SER A 55 8.62 2.74 -6.35
C SER A 55 9.27 4.03 -5.83
N LYS A 56 8.48 5.00 -5.39
CA LYS A 56 8.94 6.30 -4.89
C LYS A 56 9.62 6.16 -3.52
N VAL A 57 9.00 5.43 -2.58
CA VAL A 57 9.55 5.30 -1.22
C VAL A 57 10.83 4.47 -1.22
N MET A 58 10.96 3.52 -2.15
CA MET A 58 12.18 2.74 -2.31
C MET A 58 13.33 3.57 -2.91
N ALA A 59 13.03 4.64 -3.66
CA ALA A 59 14.01 5.60 -4.13
C ALA A 59 14.41 6.61 -3.02
N ASN A 60 13.47 6.99 -2.15
CA ASN A 60 13.71 7.86 -1.00
C ASN A 60 12.88 7.43 0.23
N LEU A 61 13.52 6.74 1.17
CA LEU A 61 12.86 6.19 2.37
C LEU A 61 12.35 7.26 3.34
N GLN A 62 12.82 8.50 3.24
CA GLN A 62 12.45 9.60 4.14
C GLN A 62 11.40 10.55 3.53
N ASP A 63 10.89 10.23 2.33
CA ASP A 63 9.85 11.04 1.69
C ASP A 63 8.52 10.94 2.44
N TYR A 64 8.18 12.02 3.15
CA TYR A 64 6.97 12.11 3.95
C TYR A 64 5.69 11.97 3.11
N GLU A 65 5.63 12.56 1.92
CA GLU A 65 4.42 12.55 1.09
C GLU A 65 4.13 11.13 0.61
N THR A 66 5.17 10.43 0.12
CA THR A 66 5.04 9.03 -0.28
C THR A 66 4.66 8.13 0.91
N ARG A 67 5.27 8.36 2.09
CA ARG A 67 4.93 7.62 3.32
C ARG A 67 3.47 7.87 3.74
N ALA A 68 2.98 9.09 3.57
CA ALA A 68 1.61 9.47 3.87
C ALA A 68 0.59 8.81 2.93
N ASN A 69 0.94 8.61 1.65
CA ASN A 69 0.07 7.90 0.72
C ASN A 69 0.00 6.38 0.99
N ILE A 70 1.05 5.80 1.61
CA ILE A 70 1.10 4.37 1.93
C ILE A 70 0.41 4.04 3.27
N MET A 71 0.39 4.98 4.24
CA MET A 71 -0.09 4.79 5.63
C MET A 71 -1.57 5.08 5.80
#